data_AF-A0A7K4HKS7-F1
#
_entry.id   AF-A0A7K4HKS7-F1
#
_cell.length_a   1.000
_cell.length_b   1.000
_cell.length_c   1.000
_cell.angle_alpha   90.00
_cell.angle_beta   90.00
_cell.angle_gamma   90.00
#
_symmetry.space_group_name_H-M   'P 1'
#
loop_
_entity.id
_entity.type
_entity.pdbx_description
1 polymer ?
#
loop_
_entity_poly.entity_id
_entity_poly.type
_entity_poly.pdbx_seq_one_letter_code
_entity_poly.pdbx_strand_id
1 'polypeptide(L)'
;MNLRENGIQQSLIQKENYQIELPHQKNEKEENIVILASHYDSRAKATKDDSNPDDPVPGANDGASSCAVLIELAKIFYGRREDLDCQIWFLFFDAEDQGRDDGGYGIDGWGWCEGSTEFVDDLDSFYDSEEEDFDCMILLDMVGGNGLQFIKEEHSTSTLLDEIFENGRQLGFYREFPLLSISSSV
;
A
#
# COMPACT_ATOMS: atom_id res chain seq x y z
N MET A 1 -50.09 -0.84 -14.22
CA MET A 1 -49.81 0.44 -13.53
C MET A 1 -48.44 0.29 -12.89
N ASN A 2 -47.49 1.12 -13.31
CA ASN A 2 -46.07 1.06 -12.94
C ASN A 2 -45.83 1.11 -11.44
N LEU A 3 -44.88 0.30 -10.97
CA LEU A 3 -44.08 0.59 -9.77
C LEU A 3 -42.61 0.48 -10.19
N ARG A 4 -42.07 1.60 -10.67
CA ARG A 4 -40.64 1.88 -10.71
C ARG A 4 -40.29 2.73 -9.49
N GLU A 5 -39.06 2.55 -9.02
CA GLU A 5 -38.25 3.47 -8.20
C GLU A 5 -38.64 3.61 -6.72
N ASN A 6 -37.81 3.03 -5.84
CA ASN A 6 -36.81 3.79 -5.08
C ASN A 6 -36.14 2.93 -3.98
N GLY A 7 -34.81 2.99 -3.92
CA GLY A 7 -34.04 2.73 -2.71
C GLY A 7 -33.41 1.35 -2.60
N ILE A 8 -32.47 1.02 -3.48
CA ILE A 8 -31.39 0.11 -3.07
C ILE A 8 -30.58 0.90 -2.04
N GLN A 9 -30.75 0.51 -0.78
CA GLN A 9 -29.96 0.95 0.36
C GLN A 9 -28.49 0.79 -0.03
N GLN A 10 -27.75 1.91 -0.15
CA GLN A 10 -26.29 1.90 -0.21
C GLN A 10 -25.83 1.08 1.00
N SER A 11 -25.40 -0.16 0.75
CA SER A 11 -24.77 -0.99 1.76
C SER A 11 -23.58 -0.20 2.30
N LEU A 12 -23.46 -0.11 3.63
CA LEU A 12 -22.30 0.43 4.30
C LEU A 12 -21.05 -0.27 3.77
N ILE A 13 -20.34 0.35 2.84
CA ILE A 13 -18.97 -0.03 2.50
C ILE A 13 -18.16 0.49 3.68
N GLN A 14 -17.75 -0.42 4.57
CA GLN A 14 -16.85 -0.10 5.68
C GLN A 14 -15.44 -0.02 5.12
N LYS A 15 -14.72 1.04 5.46
CA LYS A 15 -13.28 1.15 5.22
C LYS A 15 -12.59 0.42 6.37
N GLU A 16 -11.87 -0.66 6.08
CA GLU A 16 -11.19 -1.44 7.12
C GLU A 16 -9.70 -1.59 6.78
N ASN A 17 -8.85 -0.81 7.45
CA ASN A 17 -7.41 -1.03 7.39
C ASN A 17 -7.03 -2.23 8.26
N TYR A 18 -6.06 -3.02 7.81
CA TYR A 18 -5.48 -4.09 8.61
C TYR A 18 -4.05 -3.74 9.01
N GLN A 19 -3.79 -3.76 10.32
CA GLN A 19 -2.46 -3.65 10.91
C GLN A 19 -2.07 -4.98 11.55
N ILE A 20 -0.89 -5.48 11.19
CA ILE A 20 -0.29 -6.66 11.83
C ILE A 20 1.07 -6.24 12.41
N GLU A 21 1.17 -6.28 13.73
CA GLU A 21 2.40 -6.03 14.46
C GLU A 21 3.14 -7.34 14.69
N LEU A 22 4.44 -7.36 14.37
CA LEU A 22 5.32 -8.45 14.78
C LEU A 22 6.13 -8.05 16.01
N PRO A 23 5.70 -8.44 17.23
CA PRO A 23 6.45 -8.15 18.44
C PRO A 23 7.72 -9.01 18.52
N HIS A 24 8.79 -8.43 19.05
CA HIS A 24 9.99 -9.15 19.50
C HIS A 24 9.75 -9.77 20.90
N GLN A 25 10.44 -10.86 21.28
CA GLN A 25 10.23 -11.49 22.60
C GLN A 25 10.84 -10.72 23.78
N LYS A 26 11.75 -9.77 23.55
CA LYS A 26 12.46 -9.07 24.62
C LYS A 26 11.74 -7.78 25.00
N ASN A 27 11.16 -7.77 26.20
CA ASN A 27 10.60 -6.62 26.92
C ASN A 27 11.68 -5.58 27.29
N GLU A 28 12.39 -5.04 26.32
CA GLU A 28 13.14 -3.80 26.47
C GLU A 28 12.56 -2.86 25.42
N LYS A 29 12.09 -1.68 25.86
CA LYS A 29 11.48 -0.65 24.98
C LYS A 29 12.40 -0.44 23.77
N GLU A 30 12.00 -0.98 22.62
CA GLU A 30 12.57 -0.64 21.33
C GLU A 30 11.55 0.27 20.68
N GLU A 31 11.91 1.55 20.64
CA GLU A 31 11.06 2.68 20.26
C GLU A 31 10.93 2.78 18.73
N ASN A 32 11.68 1.99 17.97
CA ASN A 32 11.81 2.15 16.52
C ASN A 32 10.88 1.23 15.72
N ILE A 33 10.02 1.81 14.90
CA ILE A 33 9.03 1.12 14.06
C ILE A 33 9.38 1.28 12.58
N VAL A 34 9.47 0.15 11.87
CA VAL A 34 9.52 0.10 10.40
C VAL A 34 8.17 -0.36 9.86
N ILE A 35 7.57 0.46 9.00
CA ILE A 35 6.30 0.14 8.34
C ILE A 35 6.56 -0.44 6.95
N LEU A 36 5.98 -1.61 6.68
CA LEU A 36 5.84 -2.16 5.33
C LEU A 36 4.37 -2.10 4.95
N ALA A 37 4.02 -1.36 3.89
CA ALA A 37 2.63 -1.13 3.53
C ALA A 37 2.28 -1.54 2.09
N SER A 38 1.00 -1.78 1.88
CA SER A 38 0.33 -1.98 0.60
C SER A 38 -1.10 -1.46 0.72
N HIS A 39 -1.75 -1.10 -0.39
CA HIS A 39 -3.21 -1.13 -0.43
C HIS A 39 -3.70 -2.54 -0.80
N TYR A 40 -4.91 -2.91 -0.42
CA TYR A 40 -5.48 -4.23 -0.73
C TYR A 40 -6.81 -4.18 -1.49
N ASP A 41 -7.42 -3.01 -1.60
CA ASP A 41 -8.64 -2.84 -2.37
C ASP A 41 -8.37 -2.97 -3.88
N SER A 42 -9.44 -2.97 -4.67
CA SER A 42 -9.34 -2.95 -6.12
C SER A 42 -10.31 -1.93 -6.67
N ARG A 43 -9.93 -1.25 -7.76
CA ARG A 43 -10.81 -0.29 -8.43
C ARG A 43 -12.18 -0.87 -8.70
N ALA A 44 -13.22 -0.19 -8.24
CA ALA A 44 -14.59 -0.62 -8.51
C ALA A 44 -14.99 -0.51 -10.00
N LYS A 45 -14.29 0.30 -10.80
CA LYS A 45 -14.53 0.49 -12.23
C LYS A 45 -13.24 0.61 -13.03
N ALA A 46 -13.15 -0.13 -14.13
CA ALA A 46 -12.06 -0.09 -15.09
C ALA A 46 -12.19 1.12 -16.02
N THR A 47 -12.21 2.34 -15.47
CA THR A 47 -12.44 3.61 -16.19
C THR A 47 -11.53 3.86 -17.40
N LYS A 48 -10.42 3.12 -17.52
CA LYS A 48 -9.45 3.15 -18.63
C LYS A 48 -9.63 2.02 -19.66
N ASP A 49 -10.57 1.10 -19.47
CA ASP A 49 -10.90 0.03 -20.42
C ASP A 49 -11.97 0.53 -21.40
N ASP A 50 -11.61 0.64 -22.69
CA ASP A 50 -12.51 1.11 -23.75
C ASP A 50 -13.73 0.19 -23.97
N SER A 51 -13.61 -1.09 -23.64
CA SER A 51 -14.62 -2.11 -23.89
C SER A 51 -15.54 -2.32 -22.70
N ASN A 52 -14.99 -2.32 -21.48
CA ASN A 52 -15.73 -2.63 -20.25
C ASN A 52 -15.44 -1.60 -19.12
N PRO A 53 -15.72 -0.30 -19.33
CA PRO A 53 -15.30 0.75 -18.39
C PRO A 53 -16.00 0.69 -17.01
N ASP A 54 -17.15 0.02 -16.94
CA ASP A 54 -17.95 -0.13 -15.72
C ASP A 54 -17.65 -1.43 -14.95
N ASP A 55 -16.80 -2.32 -15.48
CA ASP A 55 -16.44 -3.58 -14.82
C ASP A 55 -15.40 -3.33 -13.72
N PRO A 56 -15.43 -4.08 -12.60
CA PRO A 56 -14.40 -3.98 -11.57
C PRO A 56 -13.03 -4.44 -12.09
N VAL A 57 -11.97 -3.74 -11.66
CA VAL A 57 -10.59 -4.12 -12.03
C VAL A 57 -10.19 -5.37 -11.23
N PRO A 58 -9.56 -6.38 -11.85
CA PRO A 58 -9.18 -7.60 -11.14
C PRO A 58 -8.14 -7.43 -10.01
N GLY A 59 -7.42 -6.31 -9.95
CA GLY A 59 -6.50 -5.98 -8.85
C GLY A 59 -5.27 -6.89 -8.71
N ALA A 60 -4.89 -7.65 -9.74
CA ALA A 60 -3.83 -8.65 -9.61
C ALA A 60 -2.44 -8.02 -9.40
N ASN A 61 -2.16 -6.90 -10.08
CA ASN A 61 -0.92 -6.15 -9.90
C ASN A 61 -1.12 -4.97 -8.95
N ASP A 62 -2.17 -4.19 -9.23
CA ASP A 62 -2.64 -3.04 -8.46
C ASP A 62 -3.41 -3.54 -7.24
N GLY A 63 -2.75 -3.60 -6.08
CA GLY A 63 -3.25 -4.20 -4.84
C GLY A 63 -2.66 -5.58 -4.49
N ALA A 64 -3.04 -6.65 -5.20
CA ALA A 64 -2.73 -8.02 -4.76
C ALA A 64 -1.24 -8.38 -4.81
N SER A 65 -0.46 -7.77 -5.71
CA SER A 65 0.96 -8.13 -5.87
C SER A 65 1.81 -7.73 -4.66
N SER A 66 1.64 -6.50 -4.19
CA SER A 66 2.31 -5.94 -3.01
C SER A 66 1.79 -6.60 -1.73
N CYS A 67 0.49 -6.88 -1.64
CA CYS A 67 -0.06 -7.67 -0.54
C CYS A 67 0.62 -9.04 -0.41
N ALA A 68 0.81 -9.75 -1.53
CA ALA A 68 1.48 -11.04 -1.53
C ALA A 68 2.94 -10.95 -1.07
N VAL A 69 3.66 -9.90 -1.46
CA VAL A 69 5.04 -9.64 -0.98
C VAL A 69 5.05 -9.41 0.52
N LEU A 70 4.17 -8.54 1.05
CA LEU A 70 4.06 -8.27 2.49
C LEU A 70 3.76 -9.54 3.30
N ILE A 71 2.83 -10.38 2.83
CA ILE A 71 2.48 -11.64 3.52
C ILE A 71 3.69 -12.59 3.56
N GLU A 72 4.47 -12.69 2.48
CA GLU A 72 5.66 -13.54 2.47
C GLU A 72 6.77 -12.96 3.36
N LEU A 73 6.98 -11.64 3.34
CA LEU A 73 7.91 -10.96 4.24
C LEU A 73 7.51 -11.16 5.71
N ALA A 74 6.23 -11.04 6.05
CA ALA A 74 5.73 -11.29 7.40
C ALA A 74 6.07 -12.71 7.89
N LYS A 75 5.91 -13.72 7.03
CA LYS A 75 6.30 -15.10 7.35
C LYS A 75 7.81 -15.25 7.59
N ILE A 76 8.63 -14.61 6.76
CA ILE A 76 10.10 -14.64 6.88
C ILE A 76 10.53 -13.95 8.18
N PHE A 77 10.05 -12.72 8.42
CA PHE A 77 10.40 -11.92 9.58
C PHE A 77 9.87 -12.52 10.88
N TYR A 78 8.69 -13.13 10.88
CA TYR A 78 8.20 -13.86 12.05
C TYR A 78 9.18 -14.96 12.51
N GLY A 79 9.79 -15.67 11.57
CA GLY A 79 10.81 -16.68 11.86
C GLY A 79 12.14 -16.12 12.38
N ARG A 80 12.41 -14.84 12.11
CA ARG A 80 13.65 -14.13 12.45
C ARG A 80 13.45 -13.00 13.46
N ARG A 81 12.27 -12.88 14.06
CA ARG A 81 11.91 -11.75 14.94
C ARG A 81 12.85 -11.57 16.13
N GLU A 82 13.57 -12.62 16.53
CA GLU A 82 14.57 -12.55 17.60
C GLU A 82 15.88 -11.86 17.18
N ASP A 83 16.13 -11.76 15.87
CA ASP A 83 17.30 -11.13 15.26
C ASP A 83 17.06 -9.64 14.90
N LEU A 84 15.83 -9.15 15.08
CA LEU A 84 15.44 -7.78 14.72
C LEU A 84 15.63 -6.85 15.93
N ASP A 85 16.15 -5.65 15.65
CA ASP A 85 16.31 -4.54 16.58
C ASP A 85 15.21 -3.48 16.44
N CYS A 86 14.15 -3.78 15.67
CA CYS A 86 13.02 -2.89 15.47
C CYS A 86 11.69 -3.66 15.47
N GLN A 87 10.59 -2.92 15.64
CA GLN A 87 9.25 -3.42 15.38
C GLN A 87 8.95 -3.33 13.89
N ILE A 88 8.27 -4.35 13.33
CA ILE A 88 7.78 -4.31 11.95
C ILE A 88 6.26 -4.28 11.97
N TRP A 89 5.70 -3.21 11.40
CA TRP A 89 4.26 -3.06 11.17
C TRP A 89 3.95 -3.38 9.72
N PHE A 90 3.07 -4.36 9.49
CA PHE A 90 2.51 -4.64 8.17
C PHE A 90 1.16 -3.94 8.07
N LEU A 91 1.06 -2.95 7.18
CA LEU A 91 -0.16 -2.19 6.97
C LEU A 91 -0.78 -2.51 5.61
N PHE A 92 -2.08 -2.79 5.63
CA PHE A 92 -2.89 -2.99 4.43
C PHE A 92 -3.99 -1.92 4.41
N PHE A 93 -3.81 -0.90 3.57
CA PHE A 93 -4.75 0.21 3.43
C PHE A 93 -5.94 -0.20 2.55
N ASP A 94 -7.14 0.12 3.02
CA ASP A 94 -8.36 -0.02 2.22
C ASP A 94 -8.62 1.26 1.41
N ALA A 95 -9.51 1.17 0.42
CA ALA A 95 -10.08 2.32 -0.27
C ALA A 95 -9.04 3.28 -0.87
N GLU A 96 -7.92 2.75 -1.36
CA GLU A 96 -6.89 3.56 -2.01
C GLU A 96 -7.36 3.96 -3.42
N ASP A 97 -7.92 3.02 -4.18
CA ASP A 97 -8.11 3.12 -5.63
C ASP A 97 -9.56 3.45 -6.02
N GLN A 98 -10.21 4.36 -5.28
CA GLN A 98 -11.64 4.68 -5.54
C GLN A 98 -11.85 6.09 -6.10
N GLY A 99 -10.78 6.88 -6.18
CA GLY A 99 -10.82 8.27 -6.59
C GLY A 99 -11.19 8.50 -8.05
N ARG A 100 -11.27 9.78 -8.40
CA ARG A 100 -11.64 10.23 -9.74
C ARG A 100 -10.43 10.33 -10.65
N ASP A 101 -10.50 9.69 -11.81
CA ASP A 101 -9.62 9.90 -12.96
C ASP A 101 -10.37 10.53 -14.15
N ASP A 102 -9.74 10.57 -15.32
CA ASP A 102 -10.33 11.12 -16.55
C ASP A 102 -11.56 10.35 -17.03
N GLY A 103 -11.65 9.05 -16.73
CA GLY A 103 -12.77 8.19 -17.10
C GLY A 103 -13.90 8.20 -16.07
N GLY A 104 -13.63 8.59 -14.82
CA GLY A 104 -14.64 8.78 -13.79
C GLY A 104 -14.16 8.36 -12.39
N TYR A 105 -15.12 8.24 -11.47
CA TYR A 105 -14.86 7.67 -10.14
C TYR A 105 -14.81 6.14 -10.20
N GLY A 106 -13.97 5.53 -9.37
CA GLY A 106 -14.15 4.12 -8.99
C GLY A 106 -15.46 3.99 -8.22
N ILE A 107 -15.58 4.71 -7.10
CA ILE A 107 -16.82 4.85 -6.32
C ILE A 107 -17.20 6.33 -6.25
N ASP A 108 -18.44 6.64 -6.65
CA ASP A 108 -18.93 8.02 -6.71
C ASP A 108 -18.79 8.72 -5.34
N GLY A 109 -18.02 9.81 -5.33
CA GLY A 109 -17.80 10.64 -4.14
C GLY A 109 -16.64 10.20 -3.25
N TRP A 110 -15.91 9.15 -3.61
CA TRP A 110 -14.71 8.71 -2.89
C TRP A 110 -13.45 9.35 -3.50
N GLY A 111 -12.45 9.60 -2.68
CA GLY A 111 -11.12 10.06 -3.06
C GLY A 111 -10.13 8.92 -3.28
N TRP A 112 -8.89 9.32 -3.50
CA TRP A 112 -7.73 8.44 -3.50
C TRP A 112 -7.20 8.31 -2.07
N CYS A 113 -6.61 7.17 -1.75
CA CYS A 113 -5.85 6.97 -0.50
C CYS A 113 -6.70 7.24 0.77
N GLU A 114 -7.98 6.86 0.74
CA GLU A 114 -8.92 7.13 1.83
C GLU A 114 -8.55 6.36 3.10
N GLY A 115 -8.13 5.10 2.97
CA GLY A 115 -7.73 4.29 4.12
C GLY A 115 -6.45 4.79 4.79
N SER A 116 -5.44 5.20 4.03
CA SER A 116 -4.22 5.79 4.63
C SER A 116 -4.49 7.14 5.27
N THR A 117 -5.44 7.93 4.73
CA THR A 117 -5.88 9.18 5.36
C THR A 117 -6.50 8.90 6.73
N GLU A 118 -7.44 7.95 6.79
CA GLU A 118 -8.09 7.56 8.05
C GLU A 118 -7.07 6.98 9.05
N PHE A 119 -6.10 6.19 8.60
CA PHE A 119 -5.04 5.65 9.46
C PHE A 119 -4.24 6.75 10.15
N VAL A 120 -3.87 7.80 9.41
CA VAL A 120 -3.13 8.94 9.98
C VAL A 120 -4.02 9.76 10.91
N ASP A 121 -5.30 9.94 10.57
CA ASP A 121 -6.25 10.70 11.41
C ASP A 121 -6.54 10.01 12.75
N ASP A 122 -6.44 8.67 12.82
CA ASP A 122 -6.64 7.88 14.05
C ASP A 122 -5.33 7.43 14.73
N LEU A 123 -4.17 7.88 14.23
CA LEU A 123 -2.85 7.40 14.67
C LEU A 123 -2.63 7.51 16.18
N ASP A 124 -3.03 8.64 16.78
CA ASP A 124 -2.91 8.92 18.22
C ASP A 124 -3.76 7.96 19.10
N SER A 125 -4.64 7.15 18.52
CA SER A 125 -5.45 6.20 19.28
C SER A 125 -4.71 4.89 19.61
N PHE A 126 -3.60 4.60 18.91
CA PHE A 126 -2.83 3.37 19.08
C PHE A 126 -1.30 3.54 19.07
N TYR A 127 -0.77 4.71 18.66
CA TYR A 127 0.65 5.03 18.68
C TYR A 127 0.97 6.06 19.78
N ASP A 128 2.04 5.84 20.55
CA ASP A 128 2.51 6.76 21.58
C ASP A 128 3.83 7.43 21.19
N SER A 129 3.74 8.65 20.64
CA SER A 129 4.90 9.43 20.21
C SER A 129 5.91 9.80 21.32
N GLU A 130 5.58 9.59 22.61
CA GLU A 130 6.54 9.78 23.71
C GLU A 130 7.44 8.55 23.92
N GLU A 131 7.03 7.39 23.41
CA GLU A 131 7.62 6.08 23.67
C GLU A 131 7.97 5.30 22.39
N GLU A 132 7.51 5.78 21.24
CA GLU A 132 7.64 5.13 19.93
C GLU A 132 8.00 6.18 18.86
N ASP A 133 8.74 5.77 17.84
CA ASP A 133 9.22 6.56 16.70
C ASP A 133 9.15 5.72 15.42
N PHE A 134 8.77 6.36 14.32
CA PHE A 134 8.73 5.72 13.02
C PHE A 134 10.05 5.96 12.29
N ASP A 135 10.88 4.91 12.17
CA ASP A 135 12.15 4.98 11.45
C ASP A 135 11.95 5.21 9.95
N CYS A 136 11.07 4.41 9.35
CA CYS A 136 10.70 4.54 7.96
C CYS A 136 9.40 3.81 7.61
N MET A 137 8.85 4.17 6.45
CA MET A 137 7.75 3.47 5.82
C MET A 137 8.11 3.17 4.36
N ILE A 138 7.90 1.92 3.96
CA ILE A 138 8.08 1.44 2.58
C ILE A 138 6.71 1.01 2.06
N LEU A 139 6.16 1.79 1.12
CA LEU A 139 4.97 1.43 0.37
C LEU A 139 5.34 0.58 -0.84
N LEU A 140 4.72 -0.59 -0.97
CA LEU A 140 4.77 -1.38 -2.19
C LEU A 140 3.46 -1.20 -2.95
N ASP A 141 3.58 -0.85 -4.22
CA ASP A 141 2.44 -0.73 -5.13
C ASP A 141 2.84 -1.18 -6.55
N MET A 142 1.95 -1.95 -7.19
CA MET A 142 2.13 -2.51 -8.54
C MET A 142 3.43 -3.29 -8.79
N VAL A 143 3.89 -4.08 -7.80
CA VAL A 143 5.22 -4.74 -7.80
C VAL A 143 5.30 -6.11 -8.50
N GLY A 144 4.23 -6.57 -9.14
CA GLY A 144 4.15 -7.86 -9.84
C GLY A 144 4.16 -7.79 -11.38
N GLY A 145 4.30 -6.59 -11.95
CA GLY A 145 4.17 -6.35 -13.39
C GLY A 145 5.28 -7.01 -14.22
N ASN A 146 4.92 -7.54 -15.40
CA ASN A 146 5.94 -8.07 -16.32
C ASN A 146 6.81 -6.93 -16.86
N GLY A 147 8.13 -7.05 -16.67
CA GLY A 147 9.07 -6.05 -17.11
C GLY A 147 9.06 -4.77 -16.27
N LEU A 148 8.58 -4.87 -15.02
CA LEU A 148 8.65 -3.82 -14.01
C LEU A 148 10.05 -3.20 -13.93
N GLN A 149 10.07 -1.88 -13.86
CA GLN A 149 11.24 -1.09 -13.52
C GLN A 149 10.79 -0.03 -12.52
N PHE A 150 11.39 -0.04 -11.35
CA PHE A 150 11.14 0.98 -10.34
C PHE A 150 11.71 2.32 -10.82
N ILE A 151 10.97 3.38 -10.52
CA ILE A 151 11.41 4.75 -10.72
C ILE A 151 11.67 5.39 -9.36
N LYS A 152 12.47 6.46 -9.36
CA LYS A 152 12.60 7.31 -8.19
C LYS A 152 11.45 8.28 -8.16
N GLU A 153 10.38 7.89 -7.47
CA GLU A 153 9.18 8.70 -7.26
C GLU A 153 9.53 9.98 -6.48
N GLU A 154 8.87 11.10 -6.79
CA GLU A 154 9.25 12.46 -6.36
C GLU A 154 8.92 12.76 -4.89
N HIS A 155 7.83 12.20 -4.37
CA HIS A 155 7.35 12.42 -3.01
C HIS A 155 8.04 11.52 -1.97
N SER A 156 8.75 10.49 -2.43
CA SER A 156 9.49 9.54 -1.61
C SER A 156 10.75 10.16 -0.97
N THR A 157 11.15 9.64 0.19
CA THR A 157 12.40 10.04 0.86
C THR A 157 13.61 9.61 0.03
N SER A 158 14.25 10.58 -0.62
CA SER A 158 15.35 10.32 -1.58
C SER A 158 16.48 9.44 -1.03
N THR A 159 16.90 9.63 0.22
CA THR A 159 17.99 8.84 0.83
C THR A 159 17.61 7.37 1.03
N LEU A 160 16.39 7.10 1.50
CA LEU A 160 15.88 5.73 1.66
C LEU A 160 15.71 5.05 0.29
N LEU A 161 15.21 5.80 -0.69
CA LEU A 161 15.02 5.30 -2.05
C LEU A 161 16.37 4.97 -2.71
N ASP A 162 17.38 5.81 -2.52
CA ASP A 162 18.75 5.55 -2.97
C ASP A 162 19.32 4.26 -2.35
N GLU A 163 19.09 4.04 -1.06
CA GLU A 163 19.51 2.83 -0.37
C GLU A 163 18.80 1.57 -0.89
N ILE A 164 17.48 1.63 -1.10
CA ILE A 164 16.71 0.52 -1.67
C ILE A 164 17.21 0.19 -3.08
N PHE A 165 17.43 1.21 -3.91
CA PHE A 165 17.96 1.03 -5.27
C PHE A 165 19.35 0.41 -5.25
N GLU A 166 20.24 0.88 -4.38
CA GLU A 166 21.59 0.33 -4.25
C GLU A 166 21.54 -1.14 -3.81
N ASN A 167 20.74 -1.48 -2.79
CA ASN A 167 20.56 -2.87 -2.34
C ASN A 167 20.01 -3.78 -3.46
N GLY A 168 18.98 -3.34 -4.18
CA GLY A 168 18.43 -4.09 -5.31
C GLY A 168 19.48 -4.38 -6.39
N ARG A 169 20.34 -3.40 -6.67
CA ARG A 169 21.46 -3.55 -7.60
C ARG A 169 22.57 -4.46 -7.07
N GLN A 170 22.92 -4.37 -5.79
CA GLN A 170 23.90 -5.27 -5.17
C GLN A 170 23.44 -6.73 -5.21
N LEU A 171 22.13 -6.97 -5.11
CA LEU A 171 21.51 -8.29 -5.26
C LEU A 171 21.39 -8.75 -6.73
N GLY A 172 21.77 -7.90 -7.70
CA GLY A 172 21.79 -8.24 -9.12
C GLY A 172 20.52 -7.88 -9.91
N PHE A 173 19.54 -7.20 -9.31
CA PHE A 173 18.28 -6.78 -9.94
C PHE A 173 18.44 -5.49 -10.75
N TYR A 174 19.44 -5.43 -11.65
CA TYR A 174 19.77 -4.21 -12.39
C TYR A 174 18.68 -3.73 -13.35
N ARG A 175 17.80 -4.62 -13.80
CA ARG A 175 16.71 -4.29 -14.71
C ARG A 175 15.58 -3.60 -13.96
N GLU A 176 15.21 -4.16 -12.82
CA GLU A 176 14.14 -3.67 -11.95
C GLU A 176 14.58 -2.39 -11.21
N PHE A 177 15.87 -2.26 -10.87
CA PHE A 177 16.47 -1.07 -10.24
C PHE A 177 17.48 -0.36 -11.17
N PRO A 178 17.01 0.40 -12.17
CA PRO A 178 17.87 1.10 -13.13
C PRO A 178 18.59 2.31 -12.50
N LEU A 179 19.76 2.68 -13.04
CA LEU A 179 20.53 3.87 -12.59
C LEU A 179 19.92 5.20 -13.04
N LEU A 180 19.30 5.19 -14.22
CA LEU A 180 18.63 6.34 -14.79
C LEU A 180 17.15 6.17 -14.49
N SER A 181 16.56 7.12 -13.77
CA SER A 181 15.11 7.18 -13.65
C SER A 181 14.54 7.34 -15.06
N ILE A 182 13.62 6.45 -15.42
CA ILE A 182 12.75 6.71 -16.54
C ILE A 182 11.81 7.81 -16.06
N SER A 183 11.90 8.99 -16.66
CA SER A 183 10.96 10.09 -16.39
C SER A 183 9.54 9.54 -16.51
N SER A 184 8.75 9.64 -15.45
CA SER A 184 7.32 9.42 -15.51
C SER A 184 6.73 10.49 -16.44
N SER A 185 6.39 10.09 -17.65
CA SER A 185 5.33 10.80 -18.37
C SER A 185 4.06 10.34 -17.69
N VAL A 186 3.52 11.17 -16.81
CA VAL A 186 2.12 11.08 -16.38
C VAL A 186 1.21 11.09 -17.60
#